data_AF-E7GSG1-F1
#
_entry.id   AF-E7GSG1-F1
#
_cell.length_a   1.000
_cell.length_b   1.000
_cell.length_c   1.000
_cell.angle_alpha   90.00
_cell.angle_beta   90.00
_cell.angle_gamma   90.00
#
_symmetry.space_group_name_H-M   'P 1'
#
loop_
_entity.id
_entity.type
_entity.pdbx_description
1 polymer ?
#
loop_
_entity_poly.entity_id
_entity_poly.type
_entity_poly.pdbx_seq_one_letter_code
_entity_poly.pdbx_strand_id
1 'polypeptide(L)'
;MKQKRNYFVLNKESDFLRGRSRGVAPGTEGLSLLEGSREGSYYTRVFDSREKQTVWHRLTVEGHLDGVSTVEVTVFASESSTLMTDGTAVPIDELIHDDKISEGQKDSRMEPFKRAVFYYPKDVLLHRIQGRYLWLKISFSAQRGLSPSISRIQVYFPKDTWMKYLPEVYERDRESASFLERYLNIFQTVYEDMTKRIEDAPALFEPWTAARAPLLWMAQWLSVENLNLWNETQLRYLTANAVRLYQYRGTVRYLKEILKLYTGREPYIIERHQLEPYFDKSPAAADLKRLYSSGTYEFTVLLDAEGVEANNRAGILRQLVEMAKPANMECKIVPLKPYIFLGQYSYLGINSVLGQYRAFQLDGLCAVPFSAVAEE
;
A
#
# COMPACT_ATOMS: atom_id res chain seq x y z
N MET A 1 -28.54 12.24 -6.71
CA MET A 1 -28.73 12.70 -5.31
C MET A 1 -27.41 12.54 -4.56
N LYS A 2 -26.56 13.57 -4.59
CA LYS A 2 -25.25 13.57 -3.92
C LYS A 2 -25.37 14.38 -2.63
N GLN A 3 -25.69 13.75 -1.52
CA GLN A 3 -25.39 14.32 -0.22
C GLN A 3 -24.32 13.45 0.40
N LYS A 4 -23.07 13.91 0.29
CA LYS A 4 -21.92 13.24 0.89
C LYS A 4 -22.14 13.25 2.39
N ARG A 5 -22.36 12.07 2.98
CA ARG A 5 -22.68 11.95 4.41
C ARG A 5 -21.43 12.25 5.23
N ASN A 6 -21.59 12.97 6.34
CA ASN A 6 -20.49 13.25 7.24
C ASN A 6 -20.19 12.02 8.09
N TYR A 7 -18.90 11.77 8.31
CA TYR A 7 -18.45 10.69 9.17
C TYR A 7 -17.13 11.03 9.82
N PHE A 8 -16.90 10.42 10.98
CA PHE A 8 -15.57 10.30 11.58
C PHE A 8 -15.05 8.90 11.33
N VAL A 9 -13.79 8.78 10.95
CA VAL A 9 -13.10 7.50 10.77
C VAL A 9 -11.82 7.50 11.60
N LEU A 10 -11.55 6.37 12.23
CA LEU A 10 -10.27 6.02 12.83
C LEU A 10 -9.81 4.75 12.13
N ASN A 11 -8.79 4.86 11.29
CA ASN A 11 -8.24 3.73 10.55
C ASN A 11 -6.74 3.82 10.32
N LYS A 12 -6.07 4.78 10.97
CA LYS A 12 -4.63 4.99 10.94
C LYS A 12 -4.11 5.13 12.35
N GLU A 13 -2.87 4.73 12.57
CA GLU A 13 -2.18 4.89 13.86
C GLU A 13 -2.30 6.32 14.42
N SER A 14 -2.10 7.33 13.57
CA SER A 14 -2.24 8.75 13.92
C SER A 14 -3.64 9.15 14.40
N ASP A 15 -4.69 8.44 13.96
CA ASP A 15 -6.06 8.69 14.43
C ASP A 15 -6.25 8.09 15.82
N PHE A 16 -5.73 6.89 16.04
CA PHE A 16 -5.80 6.21 17.33
C PHE A 16 -4.95 6.89 18.40
N LEU A 17 -3.80 7.46 18.03
CA LEU A 17 -2.92 8.22 18.94
C LEU A 17 -3.56 9.50 19.51
N ARG A 18 -4.65 10.00 18.91
CA ARG A 18 -5.41 11.15 19.45
C ARG A 18 -6.37 10.78 20.58
N GLY A 19 -6.51 9.50 20.87
CA GLY A 19 -7.26 9.02 22.03
C GLY A 19 -6.33 8.61 23.17
N ARG A 20 -6.90 8.03 24.22
CA ARG A 20 -6.14 7.50 25.35
C ARG A 20 -6.22 5.98 25.38
N SER A 21 -5.07 5.33 25.30
CA SER A 21 -4.93 3.89 25.47
C SER A 21 -4.40 3.50 26.85
N ARG A 22 -4.86 2.35 27.37
CA ARG A 22 -4.29 1.67 28.54
C ARG A 22 -4.34 0.16 28.31
N GLY A 23 -3.20 -0.54 28.42
CA GLY A 23 -3.15 -1.98 28.13
C GLY A 23 -3.34 -2.34 26.65
N VAL A 24 -3.53 -1.34 25.79
CA VAL A 24 -3.63 -1.45 24.33
C VAL A 24 -2.65 -0.48 23.68
N ALA A 25 -2.19 -0.81 22.47
CA ALA A 25 -1.36 0.06 21.67
C ALA A 25 -1.93 0.20 20.25
N PRO A 26 -1.91 1.42 19.69
CA PRO A 26 -2.10 1.59 18.26
C PRO A 26 -0.87 1.06 17.52
N GLY A 27 -1.10 0.33 16.45
CA GLY A 27 -0.08 -0.16 15.52
C GLY A 27 -0.52 0.02 14.07
N THR A 28 0.25 -0.56 13.15
CA THR A 28 0.00 -0.46 11.70
C THR A 28 -1.32 -1.12 11.27
N GLU A 29 -1.76 -2.16 11.98
CA GLU A 29 -3.01 -2.88 11.70
C GLU A 29 -4.20 -2.39 12.55
N GLY A 30 -4.01 -1.36 13.37
CA GLY A 30 -5.03 -0.78 14.24
C GLY A 30 -4.72 -0.92 15.72
N LEU A 31 -5.75 -1.00 16.54
CA LEU A 31 -5.66 -1.04 18.00
C LEU A 31 -5.68 -2.49 18.50
N SER A 32 -4.67 -2.91 19.26
CA SER A 32 -4.58 -4.26 19.84
C SER A 32 -4.12 -4.22 21.29
N LEU A 33 -4.39 -5.28 22.06
CA LEU A 33 -3.82 -5.46 23.39
C LEU A 33 -2.28 -5.52 23.33
N LEU A 34 -1.63 -5.00 24.37
CA LEU A 34 -0.19 -5.15 24.58
C LEU A 34 0.15 -6.60 24.92
N GLU A 35 1.34 -7.06 24.52
CA GLU A 35 1.80 -8.41 24.85
C GLU A 35 1.75 -8.65 26.38
N GLY A 36 1.15 -9.76 26.79
CA GLY A 36 0.96 -10.12 28.19
C GLY A 36 -0.21 -9.42 28.91
N SER A 37 -0.86 -8.43 28.29
CA SER A 37 -2.07 -7.80 28.84
C SER A 37 -3.31 -8.63 28.55
N ARG A 38 -4.11 -8.92 29.57
CA ARG A 38 -5.41 -9.62 29.42
C ARG A 38 -6.58 -8.67 29.23
N GLU A 39 -6.42 -7.44 29.67
CA GLU A 39 -7.44 -6.42 29.61
C GLU A 39 -6.80 -5.12 29.17
N GLY A 40 -7.59 -4.30 28.49
CA GLY A 40 -7.16 -2.99 28.06
C GLY A 40 -8.35 -2.16 27.63
N SER A 41 -8.13 -0.87 27.59
CA SER A 41 -9.18 0.10 27.32
C SER A 41 -8.65 1.21 26.43
N TYR A 42 -9.54 1.74 25.62
CA TYR A 42 -9.24 2.86 24.74
C TYR A 42 -10.41 3.83 24.70
N TYR A 43 -10.11 5.08 25.02
CA TYR A 43 -11.00 6.19 24.80
C TYR A 43 -10.67 6.86 23.47
N THR A 44 -11.65 7.01 22.59
CA THR A 44 -11.47 7.83 21.39
C THR A 44 -11.33 9.30 21.78
N ARG A 45 -10.79 10.11 20.87
CA ARG A 45 -11.03 11.56 20.91
C ARG A 45 -12.52 11.87 20.91
N VAL A 46 -12.88 13.06 21.37
CA VAL A 46 -14.26 13.54 21.31
C VAL A 46 -14.61 13.94 19.87
N PHE A 47 -15.68 13.37 19.33
CA PHE A 47 -16.25 13.74 18.04
C PHE A 47 -17.24 14.90 18.22
N ASP A 48 -17.04 15.98 17.46
CA ASP A 48 -17.92 17.17 17.47
C ASP A 48 -18.70 17.26 16.16
N SER A 49 -20.02 17.04 16.23
CA SER A 49 -20.91 17.20 15.06
C SER A 49 -21.10 18.65 14.62
N ARG A 50 -20.66 19.63 15.43
CA ARG A 50 -20.83 21.09 15.27
C ARG A 50 -22.25 21.62 15.36
N GLU A 51 -23.24 20.73 15.41
CA GLU A 51 -24.65 21.07 15.58
C GLU A 51 -25.15 20.56 16.93
N LYS A 52 -26.01 21.36 17.58
CA LYS A 52 -26.68 20.93 18.82
C LYS A 52 -27.77 19.92 18.49
N GLN A 53 -28.12 19.07 19.44
CA GLN A 53 -29.21 18.10 19.30
C GLN A 53 -29.03 17.12 18.12
N THR A 54 -27.79 16.93 17.65
CA THR A 54 -27.47 15.98 16.57
C THR A 54 -27.86 14.58 16.98
N VAL A 55 -28.69 13.93 16.15
CA VAL A 55 -28.94 12.49 16.26
C VAL A 55 -27.88 11.76 15.44
N TRP A 56 -27.19 10.82 16.06
CA TRP A 56 -26.14 10.04 15.40
C TRP A 56 -26.76 8.93 14.53
N HIS A 57 -26.10 8.57 13.44
CA HIS A 57 -26.69 7.67 12.45
C HIS A 57 -26.31 6.20 12.66
N ARG A 58 -25.03 5.87 12.53
CA ARG A 58 -24.52 4.50 12.44
C ARG A 58 -23.11 4.42 13.00
N LEU A 59 -22.79 3.33 13.68
CA LEU A 59 -21.44 2.98 14.14
C LEU A 59 -21.06 1.64 13.52
N THR A 60 -19.90 1.59 12.87
CA THR A 60 -19.30 0.36 12.35
C THR A 60 -17.92 0.17 12.97
N VAL A 61 -17.68 -1.03 13.49
CA VAL A 61 -16.39 -1.43 14.06
C VAL A 61 -15.89 -2.67 13.32
N GLU A 62 -14.72 -2.55 12.71
CA GLU A 62 -14.05 -3.63 12.00
C GLU A 62 -12.77 -4.01 12.74
N GLY A 63 -12.46 -5.30 12.74
CA GLY A 63 -11.35 -5.86 13.50
C GLY A 63 -11.28 -7.37 13.40
N HIS A 64 -10.39 -7.96 14.20
CA HIS A 64 -10.28 -9.39 14.38
C HIS A 64 -10.66 -9.78 15.82
N LEU A 65 -11.53 -10.77 15.95
CA LEU A 65 -11.92 -11.35 17.23
C LEU A 65 -11.68 -12.86 17.15
N ASP A 66 -11.01 -13.43 18.14
CA ASP A 66 -10.62 -14.84 18.19
C ASP A 66 -11.72 -15.78 18.73
N GLY A 67 -12.98 -15.34 18.69
CA GLY A 67 -14.15 -16.12 19.13
C GLY A 67 -14.31 -16.28 20.63
N VAL A 68 -13.24 -16.13 21.42
CA VAL A 68 -13.25 -16.24 22.89
C VAL A 68 -13.09 -14.88 23.56
N SER A 69 -12.29 -13.98 22.98
CA SER A 69 -12.12 -12.63 23.51
C SER A 69 -13.34 -11.77 23.27
N THR A 70 -13.54 -10.80 24.16
CA THR A 70 -14.65 -9.84 24.08
C THR A 70 -14.13 -8.44 23.83
N VAL A 71 -14.87 -7.70 23.02
CA VAL A 71 -14.69 -6.27 22.79
C VAL A 71 -16.01 -5.61 23.10
N GLU A 72 -16.02 -4.73 24.09
CA GLU A 72 -17.17 -3.93 24.47
C GLU A 72 -16.96 -2.49 24.01
N VAL A 73 -17.96 -1.90 23.36
CA VAL A 73 -17.96 -0.51 22.92
C VAL A 73 -19.06 0.22 23.66
N THR A 74 -18.65 1.10 24.58
CA THR A 74 -19.55 2.00 25.29
C THR A 74 -19.61 3.34 24.56
N VAL A 75 -20.83 3.79 24.26
CA VAL A 75 -21.09 5.04 23.56
C VAL A 75 -21.56 6.10 24.54
N PHE A 76 -20.87 7.22 24.58
CA PHE A 76 -21.23 8.39 25.38
C PHE A 76 -21.62 9.56 24.47
N ALA A 77 -22.61 10.36 24.88
CA ALA A 77 -22.98 11.56 24.15
C ALA A 77 -23.44 12.70 25.07
N SER A 78 -23.07 13.93 24.69
CA SER A 78 -23.34 15.16 25.45
C SER A 78 -23.61 16.35 24.53
N GLU A 79 -24.38 17.32 25.00
CA GLU A 79 -24.54 18.64 24.36
C GLU A 79 -23.37 19.58 24.69
N SER A 80 -22.67 19.34 25.79
CA SER A 80 -21.52 20.14 26.24
C SER A 80 -20.20 19.40 26.01
N SER A 81 -19.15 20.14 25.65
CA SER A 81 -17.77 19.63 25.59
C SER A 81 -17.11 19.53 26.97
N THR A 82 -17.79 19.99 28.03
CA THR A 82 -17.29 20.00 29.40
C THR A 82 -18.19 19.18 30.32
N LEU A 83 -17.57 18.58 31.34
CA LEU A 83 -18.21 17.83 32.41
C LEU A 83 -18.03 18.60 33.72
N MET A 84 -19.10 18.72 34.50
CA MET A 84 -19.00 19.26 35.85
C MET A 84 -18.44 18.19 36.78
N THR A 85 -17.24 18.43 37.31
CA THR A 85 -16.55 17.55 38.26
C THR A 85 -16.19 18.37 39.48
N ASP A 86 -16.68 17.97 40.66
CA ASP A 86 -16.37 18.61 41.95
C ASP A 86 -16.58 20.14 41.96
N GLY A 87 -17.57 20.62 41.21
CA GLY A 87 -17.89 22.06 41.06
C GLY A 87 -17.11 22.80 39.97
N THR A 88 -16.15 22.15 39.32
CA THR A 88 -15.35 22.69 38.21
C THR A 88 -15.77 22.10 36.86
N ALA A 89 -15.88 22.95 35.84
CA ALA A 89 -16.12 22.51 34.46
C ALA A 89 -14.79 22.07 33.82
N VAL A 90 -14.67 20.77 33.53
CA VAL A 90 -13.47 20.18 32.91
C VAL A 90 -13.80 19.72 31.49
N PRO A 91 -13.03 20.08 30.45
CA PRO A 91 -13.21 19.55 29.10
C PRO A 91 -13.14 18.03 29.07
N ILE A 92 -14.04 17.38 28.33
CA ILE A 92 -14.08 15.91 28.22
C ILE A 92 -12.75 15.36 27.69
N ASP A 93 -12.17 16.05 26.70
CA ASP A 93 -10.91 15.63 26.08
C ASP A 93 -9.74 15.69 27.07
N GLU A 94 -9.69 16.71 27.94
CA GLU A 94 -8.70 16.80 29.01
C GLU A 94 -8.89 15.69 30.06
N LEU A 95 -10.15 15.40 30.43
CA LEU A 95 -10.46 14.32 31.37
C LEU A 95 -10.03 12.94 30.81
N ILE A 96 -10.20 12.71 29.51
CA ILE A 96 -9.76 11.49 28.85
C ILE A 96 -8.23 11.33 28.94
N HIS A 97 -7.49 12.43 28.74
CA HIS A 97 -6.02 12.43 28.73
C HIS A 97 -5.36 12.61 30.10
N ASP A 98 -6.12 12.91 31.17
CA ASP A 98 -5.55 13.12 32.51
C ASP A 98 -5.02 11.81 33.12
N ASP A 99 -3.70 11.74 33.30
CA ASP A 99 -3.00 10.59 33.88
C ASP A 99 -3.09 10.50 35.40
N LYS A 100 -3.55 11.58 36.07
CA LYS A 100 -3.71 11.59 37.53
C LYS A 100 -4.98 10.85 37.97
N ILE A 101 -5.93 10.68 37.06
CA ILE A 101 -7.24 10.09 37.36
C ILE A 101 -7.22 8.61 36.93
N SER A 102 -7.54 7.73 37.87
CA SER A 102 -7.68 6.30 37.58
C SER A 102 -8.86 6.03 36.63
N GLU A 103 -8.81 4.93 35.87
CA GLU A 103 -9.92 4.61 34.95
C GLU A 103 -11.27 4.42 35.63
N GLY A 104 -11.30 3.80 36.80
CA GLY A 104 -12.57 3.64 37.54
C GLY A 104 -13.19 5.00 37.90
N GLN A 105 -12.36 6.03 38.16
CA GLN A 105 -12.84 7.39 38.38
C GLN A 105 -13.30 8.05 37.07
N LYS A 106 -12.60 7.83 35.95
CA LYS A 106 -13.06 8.30 34.63
C LYS A 106 -14.41 7.69 34.25
N ASP A 107 -14.55 6.39 34.41
CA ASP A 107 -15.78 5.64 34.16
C ASP A 107 -16.94 6.19 35.01
N SER A 108 -16.71 6.37 36.32
CA SER A 108 -17.72 6.92 37.24
C SER A 108 -18.16 8.34 36.86
N ARG A 109 -17.21 9.19 36.42
CA ARG A 109 -17.51 10.56 35.97
C ARG A 109 -18.25 10.60 34.63
N MET A 110 -18.04 9.60 33.77
CA MET A 110 -18.66 9.52 32.44
C MET A 110 -19.97 8.71 32.41
N GLU A 111 -20.27 7.91 33.44
CA GLU A 111 -21.48 7.09 33.52
C GLU A 111 -22.79 7.86 33.26
N PRO A 112 -22.98 9.12 33.74
CA PRO A 112 -24.20 9.89 33.42
C PRO A 112 -24.41 10.18 31.93
N PHE A 113 -23.33 10.13 31.14
CA PHE A 113 -23.34 10.44 29.69
C PHE A 113 -23.41 9.19 28.82
N LYS A 114 -23.41 8.00 29.42
CA LYS A 114 -23.52 6.72 28.75
C LYS A 114 -24.89 6.58 28.10
N ARG A 115 -24.91 6.25 26.80
CA ARG A 115 -26.14 6.13 26.00
C ARG A 115 -26.39 4.72 25.51
N ALA A 116 -25.34 3.95 25.23
CA ALA A 116 -25.46 2.58 24.77
C ALA A 116 -24.19 1.79 25.07
N VAL A 117 -24.32 0.47 25.14
CA VAL A 117 -23.21 -0.49 25.21
C VAL A 117 -23.46 -1.56 24.16
N PHE A 118 -22.43 -1.88 23.39
CA PHE A 118 -22.50 -2.92 22.36
C PHE A 118 -21.31 -3.88 22.50
N TYR A 119 -21.55 -5.17 22.24
CA TYR A 119 -20.49 -6.17 22.16
C TYR A 119 -20.10 -6.38 20.70
N TYR A 120 -18.87 -5.99 20.37
CA TYR A 120 -18.29 -6.02 19.04
C TYR A 120 -19.26 -5.60 17.90
N PRO A 121 -19.73 -4.34 17.90
CA PRO A 121 -20.73 -3.87 16.95
C PRO A 121 -20.13 -3.74 15.54
N LYS A 122 -20.18 -4.83 14.75
CA LYS A 122 -19.83 -4.78 13.33
C LYS A 122 -20.57 -3.66 12.61
N ASP A 123 -21.86 -3.55 12.91
CA ASP A 123 -22.74 -2.55 12.35
C ASP A 123 -23.97 -2.33 13.24
N VAL A 124 -24.13 -1.12 13.79
CA VAL A 124 -25.27 -0.77 14.65
C VAL A 124 -25.79 0.64 14.37
N LEU A 125 -27.10 0.81 14.51
CA LEU A 125 -27.77 2.11 14.38
C LEU A 125 -27.67 2.90 15.69
N LEU A 126 -27.39 4.20 15.58
CA LEU A 126 -27.29 5.12 16.71
C LEU A 126 -28.48 6.09 16.80
N HIS A 127 -29.62 5.78 16.16
CA HIS A 127 -30.75 6.72 16.01
C HIS A 127 -31.43 7.16 17.32
N ARG A 128 -31.11 6.53 18.44
CA ARG A 128 -31.57 6.90 19.79
C ARG A 128 -30.56 7.73 20.57
N ILE A 129 -29.38 7.97 20.00
CA ILE A 129 -28.29 8.70 20.64
C ILE A 129 -28.30 10.13 20.08
N GLN A 130 -28.54 11.07 20.97
CA GLN A 130 -28.60 12.49 20.67
C GLN A 130 -27.55 13.25 21.49
N GLY A 131 -26.84 14.18 20.86
CA GLY A 131 -25.77 14.96 21.47
C GLY A 131 -24.88 15.62 20.42
N ARG A 132 -24.48 16.88 20.63
CA ARG A 132 -23.45 17.52 19.80
C ARG A 132 -22.15 16.72 19.77
N TYR A 133 -21.71 16.26 20.94
CA TYR A 133 -20.46 15.54 21.14
C TYR A 133 -20.72 14.05 21.38
N LEU A 134 -19.88 13.20 20.80
CA LEU A 134 -19.87 11.75 21.00
C LEU A 134 -18.45 11.25 21.20
N TRP A 135 -18.25 10.32 22.13
CA TRP A 135 -16.98 9.60 22.29
C TRP A 135 -17.24 8.15 22.66
N LEU A 136 -16.28 7.30 22.39
CA LEU A 136 -16.38 5.87 22.62
C LEU A 136 -15.33 5.43 23.63
N LYS A 137 -15.72 4.54 24.54
CA LYS A 137 -14.78 3.69 25.28
C LYS A 137 -14.84 2.29 24.70
N ILE A 138 -13.70 1.74 24.38
CA ILE A 138 -13.53 0.38 23.89
C ILE A 138 -12.80 -0.39 24.97
N SER A 139 -13.43 -1.43 25.49
CA SER A 139 -12.84 -2.32 26.49
C SER A 139 -12.56 -3.67 25.84
N PHE A 140 -11.32 -4.11 25.91
CA PHE A 140 -10.85 -5.39 25.43
C PHE A 140 -10.68 -6.34 26.62
N SER A 141 -11.17 -7.57 26.49
CA SER A 141 -10.89 -8.65 27.42
C SER A 141 -10.47 -9.88 26.61
N ALA A 142 -9.20 -10.27 26.74
CA ALA A 142 -8.66 -11.44 26.10
C ALA A 142 -8.70 -12.65 27.03
N GLN A 143 -9.16 -13.79 26.50
CA GLN A 143 -8.96 -15.08 27.14
C GLN A 143 -7.86 -15.83 26.40
N ARG A 144 -7.05 -16.61 27.14
CA ARG A 144 -5.84 -17.33 26.68
C ARG A 144 -5.84 -17.63 25.17
N GLY A 145 -4.92 -17.03 24.41
CA GLY A 145 -4.84 -17.25 22.96
C GLY A 145 -4.36 -16.02 22.20
N LEU A 146 -5.14 -15.61 21.20
CA LEU A 146 -4.88 -14.48 20.31
C LEU A 146 -5.47 -13.20 20.91
N SER A 147 -4.86 -12.05 20.60
CA SER A 147 -5.40 -10.77 21.08
C SER A 147 -6.40 -10.20 20.09
N PRO A 148 -7.61 -9.78 20.53
CA PRO A 148 -8.53 -9.05 19.67
C PRO A 148 -7.90 -7.74 19.19
N SER A 149 -8.22 -7.36 17.96
CA SER A 149 -7.77 -6.12 17.34
C SER A 149 -8.91 -5.37 16.68
N ILE A 150 -8.83 -4.05 16.63
CA ILE A 150 -9.76 -3.17 15.92
C ILE A 150 -8.97 -2.40 14.88
N SER A 151 -9.24 -2.66 13.61
CA SER A 151 -8.57 -1.99 12.49
C SER A 151 -9.26 -0.69 12.08
N ARG A 152 -10.58 -0.60 12.28
CA ARG A 152 -11.36 0.56 11.84
C ARG A 152 -12.56 0.83 12.74
N ILE A 153 -12.76 2.10 13.06
CA ILE A 153 -13.99 2.59 13.70
C ILE A 153 -14.53 3.72 12.83
N GLN A 154 -15.82 3.66 12.51
CA GLN A 154 -16.47 4.72 11.75
C GLN A 154 -17.82 5.09 12.34
N VAL A 155 -18.03 6.39 12.52
CA VAL A 155 -19.25 6.97 13.10
C VAL A 155 -19.86 7.93 12.08
N TYR A 156 -21.10 7.68 11.67
CA TYR A 156 -21.84 8.48 10.67
C TYR A 156 -22.81 9.44 11.34
N PHE A 157 -22.95 10.64 10.77
CA PHE A 157 -23.85 11.69 11.26
C PHE A 157 -24.17 12.72 10.15
N PRO A 158 -25.21 13.56 10.32
CA PRO A 158 -26.34 13.33 11.22
C PRO A 158 -27.18 12.12 10.79
N LYS A 159 -28.20 11.76 11.58
CA LYS A 159 -29.20 10.77 11.20
C LYS A 159 -29.83 11.18 9.87
N ASP A 160 -29.70 10.30 8.89
CA ASP A 160 -30.29 10.47 7.58
C ASP A 160 -30.90 9.14 7.14
N THR A 161 -32.21 9.13 6.90
CA THR A 161 -32.99 7.91 6.65
C THR A 161 -33.82 8.07 5.39
N TRP A 162 -34.13 6.96 4.73
CA TRP A 162 -34.99 6.97 3.55
C TRP A 162 -36.43 7.40 3.81
N MET A 163 -36.84 7.54 5.08
CA MET A 163 -38.15 8.09 5.45
C MET A 163 -38.41 9.45 4.79
N LYS A 164 -37.38 10.30 4.64
CA LYS A 164 -37.50 11.63 4.00
C LYS A 164 -37.91 11.60 2.52
N TYR A 165 -37.83 10.44 1.88
CA TYR A 165 -38.25 10.24 0.49
C TYR A 165 -39.64 9.60 0.38
N LEU A 166 -40.24 9.20 1.50
CA LEU A 166 -41.57 8.63 1.55
C LEU A 166 -42.62 9.71 1.78
N PRO A 167 -43.87 9.51 1.32
CA PRO A 167 -44.97 10.41 1.65
C PRO A 167 -45.25 10.47 3.16
N GLU A 168 -45.71 11.63 3.64
CA GLU A 168 -46.00 11.90 5.06
C GLU A 168 -47.00 10.91 5.71
N VAL A 169 -47.81 10.20 4.91
CA VAL A 169 -48.74 9.17 5.41
C VAL A 169 -48.03 8.08 6.21
N TYR A 170 -46.76 7.78 5.89
CA TYR A 170 -45.95 6.77 6.57
C TYR A 170 -45.35 7.27 7.90
N GLU A 171 -45.45 8.57 8.20
CA GLU A 171 -44.93 9.17 9.44
C GLU A 171 -46.02 9.45 10.49
N ARG A 172 -47.30 9.29 10.12
CA ARG A 172 -48.45 9.63 10.98
C ARG A 172 -48.48 8.84 12.29
N ASP A 173 -48.23 7.54 12.20
CA ASP A 173 -48.16 6.67 13.37
C ASP A 173 -46.70 6.47 13.78
N ARG A 174 -46.35 6.87 15.01
CA ARG A 174 -44.96 6.87 15.50
C ARG A 174 -44.38 5.46 15.60
N GLU A 175 -45.19 4.46 15.98
CA GLU A 175 -44.72 3.08 16.09
C GLU A 175 -44.43 2.48 14.71
N SER A 176 -45.37 2.62 13.79
CA SER A 176 -45.22 2.18 12.41
C SER A 176 -44.07 2.88 11.70
N ALA A 177 -43.92 4.20 11.89
CA ALA A 177 -42.80 4.98 11.33
C ALA A 177 -41.45 4.51 11.87
N SER A 178 -41.35 4.27 13.19
CA SER A 178 -40.13 3.76 13.83
C SER A 178 -39.76 2.34 13.38
N PHE A 179 -40.77 1.49 13.16
CA PHE A 179 -40.55 0.17 12.57
C PHE A 179 -40.08 0.28 11.11
N LEU A 180 -40.79 1.03 10.28
CA LEU A 180 -40.50 1.20 8.85
C LEU A 180 -39.11 1.81 8.64
N GLU A 181 -38.75 2.82 9.43
CA GLU A 181 -37.42 3.41 9.41
C GLU A 181 -36.35 2.35 9.67
N ARG A 182 -36.47 1.55 10.73
CA ARG A 182 -35.50 0.50 11.06
C ARG A 182 -35.44 -0.59 9.99
N TYR A 183 -36.59 -0.98 9.43
CA TYR A 183 -36.70 -1.95 8.36
C TYR A 183 -36.00 -1.47 7.09
N LEU A 184 -36.28 -0.24 6.64
CA LEU A 184 -35.65 0.35 5.46
C LEU A 184 -34.15 0.58 5.65
N ASN A 185 -33.70 0.87 6.88
CA ASN A 185 -32.28 1.05 7.16
C ASN A 185 -31.44 -0.20 6.87
N ILE A 186 -32.01 -1.41 6.90
CA ILE A 186 -31.32 -2.64 6.47
C ILE A 186 -30.90 -2.51 5.00
N PHE A 187 -31.84 -2.11 4.14
CA PHE A 187 -31.56 -1.93 2.71
C PHE A 187 -30.71 -0.69 2.46
N GLN A 188 -31.01 0.42 3.13
CA GLN A 188 -30.25 1.66 3.02
C GLN A 188 -28.77 1.43 3.30
N THR A 189 -28.45 0.70 4.36
CA THR A 189 -27.08 0.36 4.74
C THR A 189 -26.36 -0.41 3.63
N VAL A 190 -27.01 -1.42 3.04
CA VAL A 190 -26.45 -2.18 1.92
C VAL A 190 -26.17 -1.30 0.71
N TYR A 191 -27.12 -0.44 0.33
CA TYR A 191 -26.95 0.48 -0.79
C TYR A 191 -25.85 1.52 -0.54
N GLU A 192 -25.75 2.03 0.69
CA GLU A 192 -24.70 2.97 1.09
C GLU A 192 -23.33 2.32 1.04
N ASP A 193 -23.18 1.09 1.55
CA ASP A 193 -21.92 0.36 1.52
C ASP A 193 -21.50 0.02 0.08
N MET A 194 -22.45 -0.35 -0.79
CA MET A 194 -22.19 -0.53 -2.22
C MET A 194 -21.77 0.77 -2.90
N THR A 195 -22.48 1.86 -2.63
CA THR A 195 -22.18 3.18 -3.20
C THR A 195 -20.78 3.62 -2.79
N LYS A 196 -20.43 3.47 -1.51
CA LYS A 196 -19.11 3.79 -0.99
C LYS A 196 -18.01 2.96 -1.65
N ARG A 197 -18.21 1.65 -1.84
CA ARG A 197 -17.26 0.80 -2.59
C ARG A 197 -17.04 1.29 -4.02
N ILE A 198 -18.09 1.77 -4.68
CA ILE A 198 -18.01 2.35 -6.03
C ILE A 198 -17.27 3.70 -5.99
N GLU A 199 -17.57 4.55 -5.00
CA GLU A 199 -16.90 5.84 -4.82
C GLU A 199 -15.40 5.68 -4.51
N ASP A 200 -15.02 4.64 -3.78
CA ASP A 200 -13.64 4.30 -3.44
C ASP A 200 -12.91 3.53 -4.58
N ALA A 201 -13.64 3.02 -5.57
CA ALA A 201 -13.08 2.21 -6.66
C ALA A 201 -11.95 2.91 -7.47
N PRO A 202 -12.00 4.23 -7.76
CA PRO A 202 -10.90 4.92 -8.44
C PRO A 202 -9.54 4.75 -7.76
N ALA A 203 -9.49 4.61 -6.43
CA ALA A 203 -8.23 4.40 -5.70
C ALA A 203 -7.58 3.04 -6.01
N LEU A 204 -8.34 2.06 -6.50
CA LEU A 204 -7.82 0.76 -6.95
C LEU A 204 -7.05 0.88 -8.27
N PHE A 205 -7.31 1.94 -9.05
CA PHE A 205 -6.67 2.17 -10.36
C PHE A 205 -5.39 3.02 -10.27
N GLU A 206 -4.97 3.43 -9.07
CA GLU A 206 -3.76 4.21 -8.86
C GLU A 206 -2.55 3.28 -8.62
N PRO A 207 -1.61 3.16 -9.58
CA PRO A 207 -0.55 2.16 -9.50
C PRO A 207 0.39 2.34 -8.31
N TRP A 208 0.52 3.55 -7.75
CA TRP A 208 1.41 3.78 -6.60
C TRP A 208 0.79 3.41 -5.26
N THR A 209 -0.53 3.40 -5.14
CA THR A 209 -1.24 3.14 -3.87
C THR A 209 -2.01 1.83 -3.87
N ALA A 210 -2.30 1.26 -5.03
CA ALA A 210 -3.05 0.01 -5.15
C ALA A 210 -2.36 -1.15 -4.40
N ALA A 211 -3.16 -2.01 -3.78
CA ALA A 211 -2.66 -3.28 -3.25
C ALA A 211 -2.13 -4.18 -4.39
N ARG A 212 -1.34 -5.19 -4.04
CA ARG A 212 -0.66 -6.05 -5.03
C ARG A 212 -1.61 -6.75 -6.00
N ALA A 213 -2.75 -7.25 -5.54
CA ALA A 213 -3.70 -7.95 -6.41
C ALA A 213 -4.33 -7.02 -7.47
N PRO A 214 -4.91 -5.85 -7.12
CA PRO A 214 -5.31 -4.85 -8.11
C PRO A 214 -4.18 -4.39 -9.03
N LEU A 215 -2.95 -4.23 -8.51
CA LEU A 215 -1.78 -3.86 -9.31
C LEU A 215 -1.47 -4.89 -10.41
N LEU A 216 -1.47 -6.18 -10.06
CA LEU A 216 -1.26 -7.26 -11.03
C LEU A 216 -2.36 -7.27 -12.10
N TRP A 217 -3.61 -7.07 -11.69
CA TRP A 217 -4.74 -7.01 -12.61
C TRP A 217 -4.65 -5.83 -13.58
N MET A 218 -4.28 -4.63 -13.10
CA MET A 218 -4.02 -3.48 -13.96
C MET A 218 -2.86 -3.71 -14.93
N ALA A 219 -1.78 -4.33 -14.44
CA ALA A 219 -0.62 -4.65 -15.26
C ALA A 219 -0.98 -5.62 -16.41
N GLN A 220 -1.87 -6.60 -16.16
CA GLN A 220 -2.40 -7.49 -17.20
C GLN A 220 -3.21 -6.72 -18.26
N TRP A 221 -4.05 -5.78 -17.84
CA TRP A 221 -4.82 -4.95 -18.78
C TRP A 221 -3.91 -4.13 -19.69
N LEU A 222 -2.83 -3.63 -19.12
CA LEU A 222 -1.81 -2.89 -19.84
C LEU A 222 -0.82 -3.79 -20.57
N SER A 223 -1.05 -5.11 -20.69
CA SER A 223 -0.12 -6.01 -21.41
C SER A 223 1.32 -5.98 -20.88
N VAL A 224 1.50 -5.75 -19.58
CA VAL A 224 2.79 -5.95 -18.91
C VAL A 224 2.99 -7.46 -18.76
N GLU A 225 3.81 -8.03 -19.63
CA GLU A 225 4.05 -9.47 -19.64
C GLU A 225 5.03 -9.87 -18.52
N ASN A 226 5.00 -11.16 -18.16
CA ASN A 226 5.92 -11.76 -17.19
C ASN A 226 6.01 -11.02 -15.84
N LEU A 227 4.84 -10.77 -15.22
CA LEU A 227 4.68 -10.02 -13.96
C LEU A 227 5.61 -10.46 -12.82
N ASN A 228 5.96 -11.75 -12.77
CA ASN A 228 6.83 -12.33 -11.75
C ASN A 228 8.31 -11.93 -11.88
N LEU A 229 8.72 -11.38 -13.03
CA LEU A 229 10.09 -10.89 -13.24
C LEU A 229 10.35 -9.58 -12.50
N TRP A 230 9.30 -8.80 -12.26
CA TRP A 230 9.40 -7.45 -11.76
C TRP A 230 9.22 -7.43 -10.24
N ASN A 231 10.09 -6.70 -9.54
CA ASN A 231 9.80 -6.34 -8.17
C ASN A 231 8.62 -5.35 -8.13
N GLU A 232 8.04 -5.15 -6.94
CA GLU A 232 6.83 -4.35 -6.79
C GLU A 232 7.02 -2.92 -7.29
N THR A 233 8.14 -2.27 -6.98
CA THR A 233 8.45 -0.90 -7.42
C THR A 233 8.56 -0.81 -8.95
N GLN A 234 9.24 -1.77 -9.58
CA GLN A 234 9.36 -1.85 -11.04
C GLN A 234 8.00 -2.07 -11.69
N LEU A 235 7.18 -2.96 -11.12
CA LEU A 235 5.83 -3.23 -11.63
C LEU A 235 4.95 -1.98 -11.54
N ARG A 236 4.99 -1.25 -10.41
CA ARG A 236 4.26 0.03 -10.26
C ARG A 236 4.72 1.05 -11.30
N TYR A 237 6.03 1.16 -11.52
CA TYR A 237 6.58 2.05 -12.55
C TYR A 237 6.09 1.69 -13.95
N LEU A 238 6.14 0.40 -14.32
CA LEU A 238 5.69 -0.11 -15.62
C LEU A 238 4.20 0.17 -15.82
N THR A 239 3.36 -0.16 -14.84
CA THR A 239 1.91 0.08 -14.89
C THR A 239 1.60 1.57 -15.00
N ALA A 240 2.24 2.42 -14.20
CA ALA A 240 2.03 3.88 -14.24
C ALA A 240 2.48 4.52 -15.56
N ASN A 241 3.52 3.97 -16.19
CA ASN A 241 4.11 4.54 -17.41
C ASN A 241 3.77 3.75 -18.67
N ALA A 242 2.92 2.73 -18.62
CA ALA A 242 2.73 1.78 -19.72
C ALA A 242 2.40 2.47 -21.04
N VAL A 243 1.46 3.42 -21.03
CA VAL A 243 1.06 4.19 -22.22
C VAL A 243 2.26 4.94 -22.80
N ARG A 244 3.02 5.64 -21.96
CA ARG A 244 4.22 6.39 -22.37
C ARG A 244 5.27 5.44 -22.95
N LEU A 245 5.55 4.33 -22.27
CA LEU A 245 6.53 3.32 -22.70
C LEU A 245 6.16 2.72 -24.06
N TYR A 246 4.88 2.42 -24.29
CA TYR A 246 4.43 1.82 -25.54
C TYR A 246 4.44 2.75 -26.74
N GLN A 247 4.42 4.08 -26.54
CA GLN A 247 4.55 5.03 -27.65
C GLN A 247 5.87 4.90 -28.42
N TYR A 248 6.92 4.37 -27.80
CA TYR A 248 8.22 4.17 -28.44
C TYR A 248 8.75 2.74 -28.26
N ARG A 249 7.85 1.76 -28.03
CA ARG A 249 8.22 0.33 -28.02
C ARG A 249 8.90 -0.03 -29.34
N GLY A 250 9.95 -0.86 -29.28
CA GLY A 250 10.76 -1.21 -30.43
C GLY A 250 11.86 -0.19 -30.78
N THR A 251 12.00 0.90 -30.03
CA THR A 251 13.16 1.81 -30.21
C THR A 251 14.32 1.44 -29.30
N VAL A 252 15.53 1.89 -29.67
CA VAL A 252 16.72 1.85 -28.79
C VAL A 252 16.41 2.47 -27.42
N ARG A 253 15.66 3.58 -27.40
CA ARG A 253 15.23 4.25 -26.16
C ARG A 253 14.42 3.33 -25.25
N TYR A 254 13.43 2.62 -25.80
CA TYR A 254 12.63 1.67 -25.03
C TYR A 254 13.49 0.55 -24.47
N LEU A 255 14.34 -0.04 -25.31
CA LEU A 255 15.20 -1.15 -24.90
C LEU A 255 16.17 -0.72 -23.79
N LYS A 256 16.78 0.47 -23.88
CA LYS A 256 17.62 1.05 -22.82
C LYS A 256 16.85 1.20 -21.51
N GLU A 257 15.64 1.73 -21.57
CA GLU A 257 14.84 2.01 -20.37
C GLU A 257 14.39 0.73 -19.66
N ILE A 258 13.90 -0.28 -20.40
CA ILE A 258 13.47 -1.56 -19.83
C ILE A 258 14.65 -2.33 -19.24
N LEU A 259 15.78 -2.38 -19.94
CA LEU A 259 16.98 -3.04 -19.44
C LEU A 259 17.55 -2.33 -18.21
N LYS A 260 17.61 -1.00 -18.23
CA LYS A 260 18.04 -0.20 -17.08
C LYS A 260 17.11 -0.37 -15.88
N LEU A 261 15.80 -0.46 -16.12
CA LEU A 261 14.83 -0.72 -15.05
C LEU A 261 15.11 -2.07 -14.38
N TYR A 262 15.45 -3.10 -15.15
CA TYR A 262 15.72 -4.45 -14.64
C TYR A 262 17.11 -4.59 -14.00
N THR A 263 18.17 -4.10 -14.65
CA THR A 263 19.57 -4.28 -14.21
C THR A 263 20.05 -3.20 -13.25
N GLY A 264 19.37 -2.05 -13.21
CA GLY A 264 19.81 -0.84 -12.50
C GLY A 264 20.95 -0.07 -13.19
N ARG A 265 21.50 -0.59 -14.31
CA ARG A 265 22.59 0.03 -15.06
C ARG A 265 22.19 0.29 -16.50
N GLU A 266 22.69 1.37 -17.07
CA GLU A 266 22.36 1.75 -18.44
C GLU A 266 23.10 0.84 -19.44
N PRO A 267 22.38 0.20 -20.38
CA PRO A 267 23.01 -0.63 -21.41
C PRO A 267 23.60 0.20 -22.54
N TYR A 268 24.64 -0.32 -23.19
CA TYR A 268 25.11 0.20 -24.47
C TYR A 268 24.52 -0.63 -25.60
N ILE A 269 23.97 0.03 -26.62
CA ILE A 269 23.36 -0.62 -27.78
C ILE A 269 24.14 -0.18 -29.00
N ILE A 270 24.67 -1.16 -29.73
CA ILE A 270 25.44 -0.96 -30.95
C ILE A 270 24.61 -1.47 -32.12
N GLU A 271 24.31 -0.55 -33.02
CA GLU A 271 23.55 -0.83 -34.25
C GLU A 271 24.49 -0.84 -35.46
N ARG A 272 24.12 -1.60 -36.49
CA ARG A 272 24.92 -1.75 -37.70
C ARG A 272 25.31 -0.43 -38.35
N HIS A 273 24.39 0.54 -38.43
CA HIS A 273 24.67 1.84 -39.07
C HIS A 273 25.82 2.61 -38.40
N GLN A 274 26.08 2.35 -37.12
CA GLN A 274 27.20 2.96 -36.38
C GLN A 274 28.55 2.31 -36.77
N LEU A 275 28.51 1.08 -37.28
CA LEU A 275 29.67 0.29 -37.68
C LEU A 275 29.95 0.37 -39.18
N GLU A 276 28.94 0.66 -40.00
CA GLU A 276 29.05 0.74 -41.47
C GLU A 276 30.20 1.62 -41.97
N PRO A 277 30.49 2.80 -41.40
CA PRO A 277 31.64 3.61 -41.81
C PRO A 277 33.01 2.92 -41.64
N TYR A 278 33.08 1.86 -40.85
CA TYR A 278 34.31 1.11 -40.54
C TYR A 278 34.38 -0.24 -41.27
N PHE A 279 33.36 -0.59 -42.06
CA PHE A 279 33.29 -1.85 -42.81
C PHE A 279 34.05 -1.79 -44.15
N ASP A 280 35.33 -1.41 -44.07
CA ASP A 280 36.27 -1.44 -45.18
C ASP A 280 36.88 -2.84 -45.39
N LYS A 281 37.82 -2.99 -46.33
CA LYS A 281 38.61 -4.23 -46.53
C LYS A 281 39.71 -4.43 -45.47
N SER A 282 39.67 -3.68 -44.37
CA SER A 282 40.67 -3.74 -43.31
C SER A 282 40.48 -5.00 -42.43
N PRO A 283 41.54 -5.49 -41.77
CA PRO A 283 41.42 -6.56 -40.77
C PRO A 283 40.45 -6.19 -39.64
N ALA A 284 40.41 -4.92 -39.26
CA ALA A 284 39.52 -4.40 -38.21
C ALA A 284 38.03 -4.56 -38.56
N ALA A 285 37.65 -4.46 -39.84
CA ALA A 285 36.28 -4.67 -40.28
C ALA A 285 35.81 -6.11 -40.05
N ALA A 286 36.71 -7.10 -40.19
CA ALA A 286 36.40 -8.50 -39.91
C ALA A 286 36.13 -8.71 -38.40
N ASP A 287 36.92 -8.08 -37.53
CA ASP A 287 36.72 -8.14 -36.09
C ASP A 287 35.44 -7.44 -35.63
N LEU A 288 35.11 -6.26 -36.16
CA LEU A 288 33.87 -5.56 -35.83
C LEU A 288 32.63 -6.38 -36.22
N LYS A 289 32.66 -7.05 -37.39
CA LYS A 289 31.58 -7.95 -37.82
C LYS A 289 31.43 -9.16 -36.89
N ARG A 290 32.54 -9.77 -36.49
CA ARG A 290 32.58 -10.90 -35.54
C ARG A 290 32.06 -10.50 -34.15
N LEU A 291 32.42 -9.31 -33.68
CA LEU A 291 32.05 -8.83 -32.34
C LEU A 291 30.61 -8.32 -32.28
N TYR A 292 30.16 -7.47 -33.20
CA TYR A 292 28.93 -6.70 -33.00
C TYR A 292 27.77 -6.99 -33.96
N SER A 293 28.03 -7.26 -35.24
CA SER A 293 26.95 -7.43 -36.21
C SER A 293 27.48 -8.07 -37.49
N SER A 294 27.03 -9.30 -37.77
CA SER A 294 27.31 -10.02 -39.01
C SER A 294 26.21 -9.80 -40.06
N GLY A 295 24.96 -9.67 -39.62
CA GLY A 295 23.77 -9.51 -40.45
C GLY A 295 23.25 -8.07 -40.55
N THR A 296 22.30 -7.82 -41.45
CA THR A 296 21.67 -6.49 -41.61
C THR A 296 20.63 -6.21 -40.51
N TYR A 297 20.02 -7.27 -39.97
CA TYR A 297 18.96 -7.21 -38.97
C TYR A 297 19.45 -7.60 -37.56
N GLU A 298 20.71 -7.29 -37.27
CA GLU A 298 21.37 -7.64 -36.00
C GLU A 298 21.82 -6.38 -35.27
N PHE A 299 21.58 -6.35 -33.96
CA PHE A 299 22.18 -5.36 -33.06
C PHE A 299 22.76 -6.05 -31.83
N THR A 300 23.74 -5.39 -31.20
CA THR A 300 24.39 -5.89 -29.98
C THR A 300 24.04 -5.02 -28.78
N VAL A 301 23.63 -5.66 -27.70
CA VAL A 301 23.41 -5.05 -26.40
C VAL A 301 24.55 -5.45 -25.47
N LEU A 302 25.32 -4.48 -25.03
CA LEU A 302 26.35 -4.64 -24.02
C LEU A 302 25.76 -4.29 -22.66
N LEU A 303 25.87 -5.24 -21.72
CA LEU A 303 25.41 -5.10 -20.34
C LEU A 303 26.58 -5.23 -19.39
N ASP A 304 26.52 -4.54 -18.27
CA ASP A 304 27.49 -4.73 -17.20
C ASP A 304 27.37 -6.13 -16.59
N ALA A 305 28.48 -6.87 -16.45
CA ALA A 305 28.48 -8.23 -15.92
C ALA A 305 27.93 -8.31 -14.48
N GLU A 306 28.14 -7.31 -13.63
CA GLU A 306 27.57 -7.30 -12.27
C GLU A 306 26.03 -7.29 -12.30
N GLY A 307 25.43 -6.71 -13.35
CA GLY A 307 23.99 -6.74 -13.56
C GLY A 307 23.46 -8.10 -14.04
N VAL A 308 24.32 -8.95 -14.62
CA VAL A 308 23.97 -10.21 -15.30
C VAL A 308 24.30 -11.46 -14.46
N GLU A 309 25.37 -11.45 -13.67
CA GLU A 309 25.90 -12.66 -13.01
C GLU A 309 25.22 -13.03 -11.67
N ALA A 310 24.38 -12.17 -11.10
CA ALA A 310 23.58 -12.53 -9.92
C ALA A 310 22.43 -13.49 -10.29
N ASN A 311 22.56 -14.79 -9.99
CA ASN A 311 21.51 -15.82 -10.03
C ASN A 311 20.59 -15.84 -11.26
N ASN A 312 20.98 -16.57 -12.32
CA ASN A 312 20.09 -16.99 -13.42
C ASN A 312 19.40 -15.87 -14.23
N ARG A 313 19.92 -14.63 -14.18
CA ARG A 313 19.35 -13.47 -14.89
C ARG A 313 19.53 -13.49 -16.42
N ALA A 314 20.47 -14.27 -16.95
CA ALA A 314 20.75 -14.31 -18.39
C ALA A 314 19.54 -14.79 -19.23
N GLY A 315 18.78 -15.77 -18.75
CA GLY A 315 17.56 -16.24 -19.41
C GLY A 315 16.47 -15.17 -19.43
N ILE A 316 16.30 -14.47 -18.31
CA ILE A 316 15.33 -13.38 -18.14
C ILE A 316 15.67 -12.20 -19.06
N LEU A 317 16.94 -11.81 -19.12
CA LEU A 317 17.39 -10.73 -20.00
C LEU A 317 17.11 -11.04 -21.47
N ARG A 318 17.32 -12.28 -21.91
CA ARG A 318 16.92 -12.70 -23.26
C ARG A 318 15.41 -12.55 -23.46
N GLN A 319 14.60 -13.01 -22.53
CA GLN A 319 13.14 -12.85 -22.62
C GLN A 319 12.72 -11.37 -22.68
N LEU A 320 13.31 -10.50 -21.85
CA LEU A 320 13.02 -9.07 -21.85
C LEU A 320 13.39 -8.41 -23.18
N VAL A 321 14.56 -8.74 -23.73
CA VAL A 321 14.98 -8.24 -25.04
C VAL A 321 14.05 -8.75 -26.14
N GLU A 322 13.68 -10.03 -26.13
CA GLU A 322 12.76 -10.61 -27.11
C GLU A 322 11.38 -9.94 -27.10
N MET A 323 10.88 -9.57 -25.92
CA MET A 323 9.62 -8.81 -25.80
C MET A 323 9.74 -7.35 -26.26
N ALA A 324 10.94 -6.79 -26.19
CA ALA A 324 11.20 -5.36 -26.40
C ALA A 324 11.71 -5.04 -27.82
N LYS A 325 12.34 -5.99 -28.49
CA LYS A 325 12.95 -5.81 -29.80
C LYS A 325 11.87 -5.63 -30.89
N PRO A 326 12.19 -4.91 -31.98
CA PRO A 326 11.38 -4.93 -33.20
C PRO A 326 11.23 -6.34 -33.75
N ALA A 327 10.13 -6.57 -34.46
CA ALA A 327 9.94 -7.80 -35.23
C ALA A 327 11.11 -8.01 -36.21
N ASN A 328 11.50 -9.27 -36.40
CA ASN A 328 12.56 -9.72 -37.32
C ASN A 328 13.98 -9.19 -37.05
N MET A 329 14.23 -8.57 -35.89
CA MET A 329 15.58 -8.23 -35.45
C MET A 329 16.17 -9.33 -34.56
N GLU A 330 17.45 -9.61 -34.73
CA GLU A 330 18.24 -10.46 -33.85
C GLU A 330 19.07 -9.61 -32.89
N CYS A 331 19.09 -10.01 -31.62
CA CYS A 331 19.83 -9.31 -30.59
C CYS A 331 20.92 -10.20 -30.01
N LYS A 332 22.17 -9.73 -30.07
CA LYS A 332 23.28 -10.34 -29.35
C LYS A 332 23.46 -9.65 -28.00
N ILE A 333 23.25 -10.39 -26.91
CA ILE A 333 23.46 -9.88 -25.55
C ILE A 333 24.87 -10.27 -25.09
N VAL A 334 25.67 -9.27 -24.72
CA VAL A 334 27.07 -9.44 -24.32
C VAL A 334 27.29 -8.86 -22.93
N PRO A 335 27.57 -9.68 -21.90
CA PRO A 335 27.99 -9.20 -20.61
C PRO A 335 29.46 -8.73 -20.63
N LEU A 336 29.69 -7.49 -20.20
CA LEU A 336 30.99 -6.85 -20.08
C LEU A 336 31.61 -7.23 -18.75
N LYS A 337 32.49 -8.23 -18.78
CA LYS A 337 33.24 -8.66 -17.60
C LYS A 337 34.34 -7.64 -17.26
N PRO A 338 34.71 -7.48 -15.97
CA PRO A 338 35.77 -6.57 -15.54
C PRO A 338 37.17 -7.15 -15.81
N TYR A 339 37.40 -7.69 -17.01
CA TYR A 339 38.64 -8.31 -17.44
C TYR A 339 39.06 -7.75 -18.80
N ILE A 340 40.38 -7.70 -19.02
CA ILE A 340 40.96 -7.25 -20.28
C ILE A 340 41.34 -8.49 -21.10
N PHE A 341 40.66 -8.69 -22.21
CA PHE A 341 40.97 -9.73 -23.20
C PHE A 341 41.18 -9.06 -24.56
N LEU A 342 42.37 -9.27 -25.14
CA LEU A 342 42.68 -8.75 -26.48
C LEU A 342 41.75 -9.39 -27.52
N GLY A 343 41.27 -8.58 -28.46
CA GLY A 343 40.35 -9.02 -29.52
C GLY A 343 38.94 -9.40 -29.03
N GLN A 344 38.56 -9.03 -27.80
CA GLN A 344 37.22 -9.21 -27.23
C GLN A 344 36.64 -7.88 -26.71
N TYR A 345 35.51 -7.95 -25.98
CA TYR A 345 34.77 -6.79 -25.48
C TYR A 345 35.44 -6.15 -24.24
N SER A 346 36.55 -5.45 -24.46
CA SER A 346 37.27 -4.69 -23.43
C SER A 346 37.35 -3.22 -23.83
N TYR A 347 36.72 -2.34 -23.04
CA TYR A 347 36.67 -0.91 -23.31
C TYR A 347 37.22 -0.12 -22.13
N LEU A 348 38.14 0.79 -22.46
CA LEU A 348 38.74 1.70 -21.52
C LEU A 348 37.66 2.58 -20.85
N GLY A 349 37.69 2.67 -19.52
CA GLY A 349 36.74 3.47 -18.74
C GLY A 349 35.34 2.86 -18.58
N ILE A 350 35.06 1.69 -19.17
CA ILE A 350 33.78 0.97 -18.98
C ILE A 350 33.98 -0.30 -18.17
N ASN A 351 34.74 -1.27 -18.70
CA ASN A 351 34.97 -2.57 -18.05
C ASN A 351 36.45 -2.98 -17.97
N SER A 352 37.36 -2.13 -18.46
CA SER A 352 38.80 -2.31 -18.22
C SER A 352 39.15 -1.96 -16.78
N VAL A 353 39.25 -2.98 -15.93
CA VAL A 353 39.74 -2.85 -14.55
C VAL A 353 41.13 -3.47 -14.49
N LEU A 354 42.14 -2.68 -14.10
CA LEU A 354 43.43 -3.24 -13.69
C LEU A 354 43.22 -3.93 -12.34
N GLY A 355 43.56 -5.22 -12.29
CA GLY A 355 43.15 -6.14 -11.22
C GLY A 355 43.13 -5.51 -9.83
N GLN A 356 42.00 -5.63 -9.14
CA GLN A 356 42.00 -5.43 -7.69
C GLN A 356 42.90 -6.49 -7.07
N TYR A 357 43.88 -6.07 -6.27
CA TYR A 357 44.73 -6.98 -5.52
C TYR A 357 43.83 -7.88 -4.65
N ARG A 358 43.70 -9.16 -5.02
CA ARG A 358 43.13 -10.19 -4.16
C ARG A 358 44.29 -10.96 -3.55
N ALA A 359 44.40 -10.93 -2.22
CA ALA A 359 45.36 -11.77 -1.52
C ALA A 359 45.10 -13.23 -1.89
N PHE A 360 46.12 -13.90 -2.41
CA PHE A 360 46.06 -15.30 -2.79
C PHE A 360 45.77 -16.15 -1.54
N GLN A 361 44.58 -16.73 -1.44
CA GLN A 361 44.22 -17.69 -0.41
C GLN A 361 44.29 -19.10 -0.99
N LEU A 362 45.22 -19.91 -0.48
CA LEU A 362 45.38 -21.32 -0.80
C LEU A 362 44.35 -22.13 0.02
N ASP A 363 43.08 -22.05 -0.36
CA ASP A 363 41.98 -22.80 0.27
C ASP A 363 41.43 -23.94 -0.61
N GLY A 364 42.05 -24.17 -1.78
CA GLY A 364 41.64 -25.20 -2.73
C GLY A 364 40.34 -24.89 -3.50
N LEU A 365 39.72 -23.72 -3.27
CA LEU A 365 38.51 -23.26 -3.95
C LEU A 365 38.76 -22.02 -4.82
N CYS A 366 39.90 -21.33 -4.63
CA CYS A 366 40.27 -20.15 -5.41
C CYS A 366 41.07 -20.48 -6.69
N ALA A 367 40.58 -20.03 -7.85
CA ALA A 367 41.34 -20.03 -9.10
C ALA A 367 42.35 -18.87 -9.12
N VAL A 368 43.50 -19.07 -9.78
CA VAL A 368 44.57 -18.07 -9.93
C VAL A 368 44.00 -16.78 -10.53
N PRO A 369 44.26 -15.59 -9.94
CA PRO A 369 43.82 -14.33 -10.53
C PRO A 369 44.48 -14.12 -11.90
N PHE A 370 43.67 -13.82 -12.92
CA PHE A 370 44.13 -13.50 -14.28
C PHE A 370 44.91 -12.18 -14.26
N SER A 371 46.20 -12.24 -13.99
CA SER A 371 47.14 -11.14 -14.17
C SER A 371 48.39 -11.70 -14.85
N ALA A 372 48.28 -11.93 -16.15
CA ALA A 372 49.43 -12.20 -17.01
C ALA A 372 49.46 -11.13 -18.10
N VAL A 373 50.29 -10.11 -17.88
CA VAL A 373 50.84 -9.31 -18.98
C VAL A 373 52.00 -10.16 -19.50
N ALA A 374 51.83 -10.80 -20.66
CA ALA A 374 52.92 -11.46 -21.34
C ALA A 374 53.54 -10.45 -22.32
N GLU A 375 54.76 -10.00 -22.01
CA GLU A 375 55.72 -9.48 -22.99
C GLU A 375 56.97 -10.36 -22.89
N GLU A 376 57.35 -11.00 -24.00
CA GLU A 376 58.74 -11.38 -24.28
C GLU A 376 59.38 -10.27 -25.12
#